data_AF-A0A1Y2FRP8-F1
#
_entry.id   AF-A0A1Y2FRP8-F1
#
_cell.length_a   1.000
_cell.length_b   1.000
_cell.length_c   1.000
_cell.angle_alpha   90.00
_cell.angle_beta   90.00
_cell.angle_gamma   90.00
#
_symmetry.space_group_name_H-M   'P 1'
#
loop_
_entity.id
_entity.type
_entity.pdbx_description
1 polymer ?
#
loop_
_entity_poly.entity_id
_entity_poly.type
_entity_poly.pdbx_seq_one_letter_code
_entity_poly.pdbx_strand_id
1 'polypeptide(L)'
;MAILELPDVPDGVNPFILYRAAVRAVLLPVPSPGFEARLYVLFALAGYTVVVSLAYLVATFIDYRRRGKPLWVWRLVRRSNGTYLVGAQHVLFTIFAAIASLIIIGYLNNSRRTLILHIYMERAYFWRSLVWLPMFVHGWISSWSNLQAAILSSQRAAQTHLLSPRLANSLYVGVLVGIIIVVVVLDVYSAWSWVHFWRQVLVLRDILVAGQANYELDGLADVADLEAVASQMLKVNDDLDFFTKTQVAVSSIYVVASAAIVAINLAGLGLLMTLRRQISFNSRRFSTDVRSASKTGMSSIGAHGETTLPSPTRGSFSTDQITLPPPVTASDRRGSVATFDRRGSVPPSDRRDSVAFSDRRSSISPSERRGSGPPSSERRGSGTPSERRSSVASATNGLMRKVFFAGADNIEEGDEGEEEKKEVIAEPSRSQLKEAAVDQTPTAVALSQQAKQLLALKKVEWDLIVFVIACTSLATLFMAMSIWLAAGITSVYSNWASIETALFLVPWAYLVCMAVATSFLFYNLLYHLAAPKTVSSVGVRGQRGRNSTESGLTDERERSMGGGRKSVSIIPVAAADETEMETRAPIKFATSFPKPAKAAK
;
A
#
# COMPACT_ATOMS: atom_id res chain seq x y z
N MET A 1 12.30 1.74 -31.84
CA MET A 1 13.22 2.59 -32.64
C MET A 1 12.67 2.64 -34.06
N ALA A 2 12.98 3.66 -34.85
CA ALA A 2 12.78 3.54 -36.30
C ALA A 2 13.57 2.34 -36.81
N ILE A 3 13.13 1.75 -37.92
CA ILE A 3 13.90 0.74 -38.65
C ILE A 3 15.30 1.32 -38.86
N LEU A 4 16.32 0.51 -38.61
CA LEU A 4 17.69 0.94 -38.79
C LEU A 4 17.94 1.00 -40.30
N GLU A 5 17.98 2.23 -40.83
CA GLU A 5 18.19 2.51 -42.24
C GLU A 5 19.66 2.85 -42.47
N LEU A 6 20.25 2.28 -43.52
CA LEU A 6 21.60 2.61 -43.93
C LEU A 6 21.55 3.90 -44.77
N PRO A 7 22.43 4.89 -44.50
CA PRO A 7 22.49 6.10 -45.31
C PRO A 7 23.00 5.79 -46.73
N ASP A 8 22.62 6.61 -47.70
CA ASP A 8 23.20 6.53 -49.05
C ASP A 8 24.71 6.81 -49.00
N VAL A 9 25.48 6.08 -49.81
CA VAL A 9 26.94 6.15 -49.83
C VAL A 9 27.38 7.05 -50.99
N PRO A 10 28.08 8.17 -50.75
CA PRO A 10 28.64 9.00 -51.81
C PRO A 10 29.75 8.27 -52.57
N ASP A 11 29.91 8.59 -53.86
CA ASP A 11 30.95 8.00 -54.70
C ASP A 11 32.36 8.19 -54.09
N GLY A 12 33.14 7.11 -54.09
CA GLY A 12 34.51 7.10 -53.57
C GLY A 12 34.65 7.07 -52.04
N VAL A 13 33.54 7.08 -51.30
CA VAL A 13 33.55 6.96 -49.83
C VAL A 13 33.42 5.48 -49.43
N ASN A 14 34.22 5.05 -48.45
CA ASN A 14 34.13 3.70 -47.90
C ASN A 14 32.74 3.49 -47.22
N PRO A 15 31.87 2.61 -47.77
CA PRO A 15 30.50 2.42 -47.26
C PRO A 15 30.49 1.87 -45.83
N PHE A 16 31.44 0.99 -45.48
CA PHE A 16 31.48 0.31 -44.19
C PHE A 16 31.77 1.27 -43.04
N ILE A 17 32.61 2.30 -43.27
CA ILE A 17 32.87 3.37 -42.29
C ILE A 17 31.59 4.17 -42.03
N LEU A 18 30.88 4.55 -43.11
CA LEU A 18 29.65 5.33 -43.02
C LEU A 18 28.54 4.54 -42.30
N TYR A 19 28.34 3.28 -42.67
CA TYR A 19 27.36 2.38 -42.05
C TYR A 19 27.68 2.12 -40.57
N ARG A 20 28.95 1.86 -40.24
CA ARG A 20 29.37 1.66 -38.85
C ARG A 20 29.15 2.91 -38.01
N ALA A 21 29.43 4.09 -38.56
CA ALA A 21 29.16 5.36 -37.89
C ALA A 21 27.66 5.57 -37.66
N ALA A 22 26.81 5.27 -38.65
CA ALA A 22 25.36 5.37 -38.55
C ALA A 22 24.78 4.41 -37.49
N VAL A 23 25.16 3.12 -37.54
CA VAL A 23 24.74 2.11 -36.54
C VAL A 23 25.18 2.53 -35.14
N ARG A 24 26.42 3.01 -34.98
CA ARG A 24 26.94 3.49 -33.70
C ARG A 24 26.17 4.72 -33.20
N ALA A 25 25.86 5.68 -34.07
CA ALA A 25 25.13 6.89 -33.69
C ALA A 25 23.72 6.57 -33.17
N VAL A 26 23.06 5.58 -33.78
CA VAL A 26 21.71 5.15 -33.37
C VAL A 26 21.74 4.33 -32.07
N LEU A 27 22.68 3.39 -31.93
CA LEU A 27 22.69 2.44 -30.81
C LEU A 27 23.47 2.91 -29.59
N LEU A 28 24.49 3.74 -29.79
CA LEU A 28 25.37 4.31 -28.78
C LEU A 28 25.36 5.83 -28.87
N PRO A 29 24.20 6.48 -28.70
CA PRO A 29 24.13 7.92 -28.77
C PRO A 29 24.95 8.52 -27.59
N VAL A 30 25.40 9.77 -27.71
CA VAL A 30 26.23 10.43 -26.68
C VAL A 30 25.34 11.09 -25.62
N PRO A 31 25.42 10.72 -24.33
CA PRO A 31 24.55 11.28 -23.28
C PRO A 31 24.55 12.81 -23.26
N SER A 32 23.39 13.40 -22.94
CA SER A 32 23.31 14.87 -22.90
C SER A 32 24.16 15.45 -21.76
N PRO A 33 24.59 16.72 -21.87
CA PRO A 33 25.34 17.38 -20.80
C PRO A 33 24.64 17.29 -19.44
N GLY A 34 25.40 16.89 -18.42
CA GLY A 34 24.90 16.73 -17.06
C GLY A 34 24.10 15.44 -16.79
N PHE A 35 23.98 14.52 -17.77
CA PHE A 35 23.34 13.21 -17.56
C PHE A 35 23.91 12.47 -16.35
N GLU A 36 25.24 12.40 -16.27
CA GLU A 36 25.95 11.74 -15.17
C GLU A 36 25.68 12.42 -13.81
N ALA A 37 25.64 13.76 -13.76
CA ALA A 37 25.31 14.49 -12.54
C ALA A 37 23.88 14.17 -12.07
N ARG A 38 22.89 14.19 -12.97
CA ARG A 38 21.50 13.83 -12.66
C ARG A 38 21.39 12.39 -12.14
N LEU A 39 22.16 11.48 -12.71
CA LEU A 39 22.25 10.09 -12.26
C LEU A 39 22.78 9.98 -10.83
N TYR A 40 23.85 10.71 -10.47
CA TYR A 40 24.38 10.70 -9.10
C TYR A 40 23.44 11.35 -8.09
N VAL A 41 22.70 12.41 -8.47
CA VAL A 41 21.67 12.99 -7.60
C VAL A 41 20.56 11.97 -7.33
N LEU A 42 20.11 11.23 -8.35
CA LEU A 42 19.17 10.13 -8.16
C LEU A 42 19.70 9.02 -7.26
N PHE A 43 20.99 8.68 -7.35
CA PHE A 43 21.64 7.73 -6.43
C PHE A 43 21.58 8.21 -4.99
N ALA A 44 21.96 9.47 -4.75
CA ALA A 44 21.94 10.07 -3.43
C ALA A 44 20.51 10.09 -2.85
N LEU A 45 19.52 10.46 -3.68
CA LEU A 45 18.11 10.47 -3.27
C LEU A 45 17.59 9.06 -2.98
N ALA A 46 17.96 8.05 -3.78
CA ALA A 46 17.58 6.66 -3.52
C ALA A 46 18.21 6.13 -2.23
N GLY A 47 19.49 6.42 -2.00
CA GLY A 47 20.21 6.08 -0.76
C GLY A 47 19.57 6.76 0.45
N TYR A 48 19.24 8.05 0.35
CA TYR A 48 18.52 8.78 1.40
C TYR A 48 17.19 8.10 1.75
N THR A 49 16.37 7.77 0.75
CA THR A 49 15.08 7.09 0.96
C THR A 49 15.24 5.74 1.66
N VAL A 50 16.28 4.96 1.33
CA VAL A 50 16.60 3.72 2.06
C VAL A 50 16.92 4.01 3.53
N VAL A 51 17.83 4.96 3.79
CA VAL A 51 18.27 5.29 5.16
C VAL A 51 17.10 5.78 6.01
N VAL A 52 16.30 6.72 5.53
CA VAL A 52 15.16 7.25 6.30
C VAL A 52 14.06 6.21 6.49
N SER A 53 13.82 5.32 5.51
CA SER A 53 12.86 4.22 5.65
C SER A 53 13.29 3.23 6.72
N LEU A 54 14.59 2.89 6.78
CA LEU A 54 15.14 2.03 7.83
C LEU A 54 15.08 2.70 9.20
N ALA A 55 15.46 3.98 9.29
CA ALA A 55 15.34 4.76 10.52
C ALA A 55 13.91 4.80 11.04
N TYR A 56 12.93 5.01 10.15
CA TYR A 56 11.52 4.96 10.48
C TYR A 56 11.07 3.58 10.99
N LEU A 57 11.49 2.49 10.32
CA LEU A 57 11.16 1.13 10.74
C LEU A 57 11.72 0.81 12.14
N VAL A 58 12.97 1.20 12.41
CA VAL A 58 13.60 1.05 13.73
C VAL A 58 12.84 1.85 14.79
N ALA A 59 12.54 3.13 14.51
CA ALA A 59 11.77 3.95 15.44
C ALA A 59 10.36 3.38 15.68
N THR A 60 9.72 2.85 14.65
CA THR A 60 8.39 2.22 14.75
C THR A 60 8.47 0.97 15.61
N PHE A 61 9.51 0.15 15.43
CA PHE A 61 9.74 -1.03 16.25
C PHE A 61 9.96 -0.67 17.73
N ILE A 62 10.73 0.38 18.02
CA ILE A 62 10.94 0.89 19.37
C ILE A 62 9.62 1.38 19.98
N ASP A 63 8.81 2.13 19.25
CA ASP A 63 7.49 2.59 19.71
C ASP A 63 6.56 1.42 20.02
N TYR A 64 6.54 0.39 19.16
CA TYR A 64 5.74 -0.83 19.39
C TYR A 64 6.18 -1.56 20.66
N ARG A 65 7.49 -1.75 20.85
CA ARG A 65 8.04 -2.34 22.08
C ARG A 65 7.69 -1.52 23.31
N ARG A 66 7.84 -0.20 23.27
CA ARG A 66 7.48 0.71 24.38
C ARG A 66 6.00 0.64 24.74
N ARG A 67 5.12 0.38 23.78
CA ARG A 67 3.68 0.24 23.98
C ARG A 67 3.25 -1.18 24.37
N GLY A 68 4.18 -2.14 24.45
CA GLY A 68 3.86 -3.56 24.67
C GLY A 68 3.00 -4.16 23.55
N LYS A 69 3.01 -3.57 22.35
CA LYS A 69 2.20 -4.04 21.23
C LYS A 69 3.04 -4.96 20.35
N PRO A 70 2.55 -6.15 19.96
CA PRO A 70 3.27 -7.00 19.04
C PRO A 70 3.37 -6.30 17.68
N LEU A 71 4.57 -6.33 17.07
CA LEU A 71 4.77 -5.91 15.69
C LEU A 71 3.99 -6.88 14.78
N TRP A 72 3.26 -6.34 13.82
CA TRP A 72 2.58 -7.13 12.82
C TRP A 72 2.66 -6.39 11.48
N VAL A 73 2.79 -7.15 10.39
CA VAL A 73 2.90 -6.61 9.04
C VAL A 73 1.58 -6.79 8.29
N TRP A 74 1.01 -7.99 8.38
CA TRP A 74 -0.38 -8.27 7.99
C TRP A 74 -1.12 -8.90 9.17
N ARG A 75 -2.42 -8.62 9.25
CA ARG A 75 -3.31 -9.18 10.27
C ARG A 75 -4.64 -9.54 9.65
N LEU A 76 -5.08 -10.76 9.94
CA LEU A 76 -6.44 -11.20 9.63
C LEU A 76 -7.41 -10.65 10.69
N VAL A 77 -8.34 -9.80 10.27
CA VAL A 77 -9.35 -9.17 11.12
C VAL A 77 -10.71 -9.80 10.87
N ARG A 78 -11.24 -10.53 11.85
CA ARG A 78 -12.58 -11.13 11.78
C ARG A 78 -13.67 -10.08 12.02
N ARG A 79 -14.70 -10.10 11.18
CA ARG A 79 -15.96 -9.36 11.29
C ARG A 79 -17.13 -10.35 11.13
N SER A 80 -18.36 -9.90 11.40
CA SER A 80 -19.57 -10.72 11.26
C SER A 80 -19.67 -11.41 9.89
N ASN A 81 -19.17 -10.74 8.84
CA ASN A 81 -19.33 -11.21 7.46
C ASN A 81 -18.12 -11.97 6.91
N GLY A 82 -17.09 -12.20 7.74
CA GLY A 82 -15.88 -12.92 7.37
C GLY A 82 -14.60 -12.21 7.82
N THR A 83 -13.48 -12.57 7.19
CA THR A 83 -12.14 -12.14 7.63
C THR A 83 -11.48 -11.27 6.56
N TYR A 84 -11.02 -10.08 6.93
CA TYR A 84 -10.25 -9.18 6.06
C TYR A 84 -8.75 -9.36 6.32
N LEU A 85 -7.94 -9.40 5.27
CA LEU A 85 -6.48 -9.38 5.37
C LEU A 85 -6.01 -7.93 5.38
N VAL A 86 -5.73 -7.35 6.54
CA VAL A 86 -5.35 -5.94 6.70
C VAL A 86 -3.84 -5.80 6.77
N GLY A 87 -3.28 -4.90 5.98
CA GLY A 87 -1.87 -4.51 6.05
C GLY A 87 -1.61 -3.43 7.10
N ALA A 88 -0.49 -3.53 7.83
CA ALA A 88 0.01 -2.45 8.67
C ALA A 88 0.61 -1.37 7.77
N GLN A 89 -0.25 -0.47 7.27
CA GLN A 89 0.07 0.52 6.23
C GLN A 89 1.44 1.17 6.41
N HIS A 90 1.75 1.73 7.58
CA HIS A 90 3.02 2.42 7.81
C HIS A 90 4.26 1.52 7.71
N VAL A 91 4.17 0.28 8.23
CA VAL A 91 5.26 -0.70 8.18
C VAL A 91 5.43 -1.21 6.76
N LEU A 92 4.34 -1.57 6.10
CA LEU A 92 4.35 -2.01 4.71
C LEU A 92 4.89 -0.93 3.77
N PHE A 93 4.37 0.29 3.89
CA PHE A 93 4.80 1.43 3.07
C PHE A 93 6.31 1.63 3.15
N THR A 94 6.88 1.58 4.34
CA THR A 94 8.33 1.79 4.51
C THR A 94 9.20 0.60 4.10
N ILE A 95 8.73 -0.64 4.31
CA ILE A 95 9.42 -1.83 3.78
C ILE A 95 9.47 -1.79 2.26
N PHE A 96 8.33 -1.57 1.61
CA PHE A 96 8.25 -1.56 0.15
C PHE A 96 8.94 -0.33 -0.46
N ALA A 97 8.92 0.83 0.22
CA ALA A 97 9.73 1.98 -0.16
C ALA A 97 11.23 1.65 -0.18
N ALA A 98 11.75 1.03 0.89
CA ALA A 98 13.16 0.64 0.98
C ALA A 98 13.55 -0.38 -0.12
N ILE A 99 12.73 -1.42 -0.33
CA ILE A 99 12.97 -2.44 -1.36
C ILE A 99 12.99 -1.80 -2.76
N ALA A 100 12.00 -0.96 -3.07
CA ALA A 100 11.94 -0.27 -4.36
C ALA A 100 13.16 0.64 -4.56
N SER A 101 13.57 1.39 -3.54
CA SER A 101 14.76 2.25 -3.63
C SER A 101 16.05 1.46 -3.83
N LEU A 102 16.20 0.28 -3.21
CA LEU A 102 17.34 -0.61 -3.46
C LEU A 102 17.38 -1.12 -4.91
N ILE A 103 16.22 -1.49 -5.46
CA ILE A 103 16.12 -1.91 -6.87
C ILE A 103 16.43 -0.73 -7.81
N ILE A 104 15.96 0.48 -7.47
CA ILE A 104 16.30 1.70 -8.22
C ILE A 104 17.81 1.95 -8.21
N ILE A 105 18.52 1.75 -7.08
CA ILE A 105 20.00 1.85 -7.04
C ILE A 105 20.65 0.87 -8.02
N GLY A 106 20.17 -0.37 -8.07
CA GLY A 106 20.63 -1.37 -9.06
C GLY A 106 20.38 -0.92 -10.50
N TYR A 107 19.19 -0.38 -10.77
CA TYR A 107 18.83 0.20 -12.06
C TYR A 107 19.74 1.38 -12.45
N LEU A 108 19.99 2.33 -11.55
CA LEU A 108 20.85 3.49 -11.80
C LEU A 108 22.30 3.05 -12.08
N ASN A 109 22.80 2.03 -11.38
CA ASN A 109 24.12 1.46 -11.62
C ASN A 109 24.20 0.75 -12.98
N ASN A 110 23.14 0.03 -13.36
CA ASN A 110 23.05 -0.54 -14.70
C ASN A 110 23.04 0.56 -15.77
N SER A 111 22.24 1.61 -15.60
CA SER A 111 22.18 2.76 -16.51
C SER A 111 23.53 3.47 -16.65
N ARG A 112 24.31 3.60 -15.56
CA ARG A 112 25.71 4.10 -15.63
C ARG A 112 26.58 3.21 -16.50
N ARG A 113 26.53 1.90 -16.27
CA ARG A 113 27.35 0.91 -16.97
C ARG A 113 27.02 0.86 -18.46
N THR A 114 25.74 0.93 -18.82
CA THR A 114 25.31 0.82 -20.21
C THR A 114 25.41 2.16 -20.93
N LEU A 115 24.86 3.24 -20.39
CA LEU A 115 24.73 4.50 -21.14
C LEU A 115 25.98 5.37 -21.11
N ILE A 116 26.81 5.30 -20.05
CA ILE A 116 28.04 6.10 -19.95
C ILE A 116 29.25 5.25 -20.32
N LEU A 117 29.38 4.06 -19.73
CA LEU A 117 30.55 3.21 -19.92
C LEU A 117 30.43 2.29 -21.15
N HIS A 118 29.24 2.18 -21.75
CA HIS A 118 28.96 1.31 -22.89
C HIS A 118 29.36 -0.16 -22.70
N ILE A 119 29.32 -0.64 -21.45
CA ILE A 119 29.60 -2.02 -21.08
C ILE A 119 28.29 -2.75 -20.71
N TYR A 120 28.28 -4.07 -20.92
CA TYR A 120 27.13 -4.94 -20.62
C TYR A 120 25.81 -4.53 -21.32
N MET A 121 25.89 -3.99 -22.53
CA MET A 121 24.72 -3.56 -23.29
C MET A 121 23.69 -4.67 -23.52
N GLU A 122 24.12 -5.93 -23.66
CA GLU A 122 23.23 -7.10 -23.74
C GLU A 122 22.28 -7.22 -22.54
N ARG A 123 22.63 -6.67 -21.36
CA ARG A 123 21.84 -6.78 -20.12
C ARG A 123 21.05 -5.51 -19.81
N ALA A 124 21.08 -4.50 -20.69
CA ALA A 124 20.54 -3.17 -20.40
C ALA A 124 19.06 -3.21 -20.01
N TYR A 125 18.24 -4.01 -20.70
CA TYR A 125 16.80 -4.02 -20.50
C TYR A 125 16.31 -4.86 -19.32
N PHE A 126 17.12 -5.77 -18.79
CA PHE A 126 16.74 -6.54 -17.61
C PHE A 126 16.38 -5.61 -16.43
N TRP A 127 17.26 -4.66 -16.12
CA TRP A 127 17.02 -3.69 -15.05
C TRP A 127 15.97 -2.64 -15.40
N ARG A 128 15.90 -2.25 -16.67
CA ARG A 128 14.98 -1.20 -17.14
C ARG A 128 13.52 -1.64 -17.07
N SER A 129 13.25 -2.91 -17.35
CA SER A 129 11.92 -3.49 -17.16
C SER A 129 11.61 -3.73 -15.69
N LEU A 130 12.57 -4.28 -14.94
CA LEU A 130 12.36 -4.68 -13.54
C LEU A 130 12.08 -3.51 -12.58
N VAL A 131 12.56 -2.29 -12.87
CA VAL A 131 12.44 -1.15 -11.94
C VAL A 131 10.99 -0.77 -11.63
N TRP A 132 10.07 -0.98 -12.58
CA TRP A 132 8.65 -0.63 -12.47
C TRP A 132 7.88 -1.55 -11.51
N LEU A 133 8.26 -2.82 -11.48
CA LEU A 133 7.59 -3.85 -10.68
C LEU A 133 7.52 -3.51 -9.18
N PRO A 134 8.62 -3.20 -8.46
CA PRO A 134 8.55 -2.87 -7.04
C PRO A 134 7.79 -1.57 -6.77
N MET A 135 7.82 -0.59 -7.67
CA MET A 135 7.05 0.64 -7.51
C MET A 135 5.54 0.37 -7.66
N PHE A 136 5.15 -0.49 -8.61
CA PHE A 136 3.78 -0.96 -8.75
C PHE A 136 3.33 -1.75 -7.51
N VAL A 137 4.11 -2.74 -7.07
CA VAL A 137 3.80 -3.55 -5.89
C VAL A 137 3.63 -2.67 -4.66
N HIS A 138 4.52 -1.69 -4.49
CA HIS A 138 4.40 -0.72 -3.41
C HIS A 138 3.08 0.06 -3.51
N GLY A 139 2.79 0.69 -4.66
CA GLY A 139 1.56 1.46 -4.88
C GLY A 139 0.31 0.61 -4.64
N TRP A 140 0.29 -0.64 -5.11
CA TRP A 140 -0.82 -1.57 -4.93
C TRP A 140 -1.07 -1.89 -3.45
N ILE A 141 -0.04 -2.32 -2.73
CA ILE A 141 -0.14 -2.70 -1.31
C ILE A 141 -0.56 -1.52 -0.45
N SER A 142 0.00 -0.35 -0.74
CA SER A 142 -0.33 0.93 -0.12
C SER A 142 -1.80 1.30 -0.32
N SER A 143 -2.28 1.29 -1.57
CA SER A 143 -3.67 1.62 -1.90
C SER A 143 -4.68 0.65 -1.28
N TRP A 144 -4.39 -0.66 -1.29
CA TRP A 144 -5.29 -1.65 -0.67
C TRP A 144 -5.29 -1.61 0.86
N SER A 145 -4.14 -1.36 1.49
CA SER A 145 -4.08 -1.19 2.96
C SER A 145 -4.98 -0.04 3.40
N ASN A 146 -4.97 1.05 2.64
CA ASN A 146 -5.82 2.21 2.89
C ASN A 146 -7.29 1.93 2.64
N LEU A 147 -7.61 1.30 1.49
CA LEU A 147 -8.97 0.97 1.14
C LEU A 147 -9.61 0.04 2.20
N GLN A 148 -8.88 -0.98 2.65
CA GLN A 148 -9.38 -1.90 3.68
C GLN A 148 -9.53 -1.22 5.04
N ALA A 149 -8.60 -0.34 5.43
CA ALA A 149 -8.75 0.46 6.64
C ALA A 149 -10.01 1.34 6.57
N ALA A 150 -10.25 1.99 5.42
CA ALA A 150 -11.43 2.78 5.16
C ALA A 150 -12.71 1.93 5.24
N ILE A 151 -12.75 0.76 4.59
CA ILE A 151 -13.89 -0.18 4.66
C ILE A 151 -14.17 -0.63 6.10
N LEU A 152 -13.13 -0.99 6.86
CA LEU A 152 -13.31 -1.44 8.24
C LEU A 152 -13.79 -0.33 9.17
N SER A 153 -13.40 0.92 8.89
CA SER A 153 -13.88 2.07 9.64
C SER A 153 -15.33 2.45 9.26
N SER A 154 -15.69 2.36 7.98
CA SER A 154 -17.01 2.73 7.48
C SER A 154 -18.08 1.70 7.84
N GLN A 155 -17.76 0.40 7.83
CA GLN A 155 -18.70 -0.67 8.20
C GLN A 155 -19.22 -0.52 9.63
N ARG A 156 -18.39 -0.02 10.54
CA ARG A 156 -18.79 0.22 11.93
C ARG A 156 -19.86 1.31 12.03
N ALA A 157 -19.85 2.26 11.10
CA ALA A 157 -20.71 3.44 11.14
C ALA A 157 -21.94 3.32 10.23
N ALA A 158 -21.79 2.75 9.04
CA ALA A 158 -22.86 2.70 8.04
C ALA A 158 -23.70 1.42 8.08
N GLN A 159 -23.24 0.36 8.74
CA GLN A 159 -23.80 -1.01 8.66
C GLN A 159 -23.98 -1.56 7.23
N THR A 160 -23.57 -0.84 6.19
CA THR A 160 -23.63 -1.28 4.81
C THR A 160 -22.37 -2.05 4.43
N HIS A 161 -22.55 -3.13 3.69
CA HIS A 161 -21.47 -4.02 3.27
C HIS A 161 -21.13 -3.75 1.81
N LEU A 162 -20.23 -2.78 1.56
CA LEU A 162 -19.82 -2.41 0.20
C LEU A 162 -19.06 -3.53 -0.53
N LEU A 163 -18.19 -4.26 0.18
CA LEU A 163 -17.34 -5.31 -0.38
C LEU A 163 -17.28 -6.51 0.56
N SER A 164 -17.61 -7.69 0.04
CA SER A 164 -17.47 -8.94 0.80
C SER A 164 -15.99 -9.20 1.11
N PRO A 165 -15.64 -9.75 2.30
CA PRO A 165 -14.24 -9.97 2.67
C PRO A 165 -13.50 -10.90 1.70
N ARG A 166 -14.20 -11.90 1.16
CA ARG A 166 -13.64 -12.82 0.15
C ARG A 166 -13.26 -12.06 -1.12
N LEU A 167 -14.16 -11.24 -1.65
CA LEU A 167 -13.89 -10.45 -2.85
C LEU A 167 -12.76 -9.45 -2.61
N ALA A 168 -12.77 -8.74 -1.47
CA ALA A 168 -11.71 -7.78 -1.14
C ALA A 168 -10.32 -8.44 -1.04
N ASN A 169 -10.23 -9.60 -0.37
CA ASN A 169 -8.95 -10.32 -0.25
C ASN A 169 -8.51 -10.93 -1.60
N SER A 170 -9.45 -11.49 -2.38
CA SER A 170 -9.17 -12.04 -3.70
C SER A 170 -8.70 -10.96 -4.68
N LEU A 171 -9.32 -9.78 -4.65
CA LEU A 171 -8.86 -8.63 -5.44
C LEU A 171 -7.49 -8.15 -4.95
N TYR A 172 -7.30 -8.01 -3.64
CA TYR A 172 -6.04 -7.55 -3.08
C TYR A 172 -4.86 -8.46 -3.45
N VAL A 173 -4.96 -9.77 -3.19
CA VAL A 173 -3.85 -10.72 -3.38
C VAL A 173 -3.88 -11.35 -4.76
N GLY A 174 -5.04 -11.81 -5.23
CA GLY A 174 -5.17 -12.53 -6.49
C GLY A 174 -4.84 -11.67 -7.71
N VAL A 175 -5.36 -10.44 -7.77
CA VAL A 175 -5.04 -9.53 -8.88
C VAL A 175 -3.57 -9.09 -8.83
N LEU A 176 -3.02 -8.85 -7.63
CA LEU A 176 -1.59 -8.54 -7.47
C LEU A 176 -0.71 -9.65 -8.03
N VAL A 177 -0.93 -10.89 -7.60
CA VAL A 177 -0.15 -12.05 -8.04
C VAL A 177 -0.33 -12.27 -9.54
N GLY A 178 -1.55 -12.17 -10.05
CA GLY A 178 -1.84 -12.28 -11.48
C GLY A 178 -1.08 -11.25 -12.32
N ILE A 179 -1.11 -9.97 -11.93
CA ILE A 179 -0.37 -8.91 -12.63
C ILE A 179 1.14 -9.14 -12.53
N ILE A 180 1.68 -9.48 -11.35
CA ILE A 180 3.11 -9.74 -11.18
C ILE A 180 3.58 -10.87 -12.10
N ILE A 181 2.84 -11.99 -12.18
CA ILE A 181 3.21 -13.12 -13.04
C ILE A 181 3.27 -12.66 -14.50
N VAL A 182 2.23 -12.00 -14.99
CA VAL A 182 2.17 -11.54 -16.39
C VAL A 182 3.30 -10.55 -16.68
N VAL A 183 3.53 -9.58 -15.80
CA VAL A 183 4.60 -8.57 -15.94
C VAL A 183 5.96 -9.22 -15.94
N VAL A 184 6.27 -10.10 -14.97
CA VAL A 184 7.58 -10.77 -14.88
C VAL A 184 7.84 -11.62 -16.12
N VAL A 185 6.83 -12.37 -16.60
CA VAL A 185 6.99 -13.17 -17.82
C VAL A 185 7.34 -12.27 -19.00
N LEU A 186 6.60 -11.18 -19.21
CA LEU A 186 6.87 -10.27 -20.33
C LEU A 186 8.19 -9.50 -20.18
N ASP A 187 8.58 -9.13 -18.96
CA ASP A 187 9.87 -8.49 -18.67
C ASP A 187 11.02 -9.45 -19.00
N VAL A 188 10.89 -10.73 -18.66
CA VAL A 188 11.87 -11.77 -19.03
C VAL A 188 11.93 -11.95 -20.55
N TYR A 189 10.78 -12.05 -21.22
CA TYR A 189 10.75 -12.13 -22.69
C TYR A 189 11.36 -10.90 -23.35
N SER A 190 11.12 -9.71 -22.80
CA SER A 190 11.68 -8.47 -23.34
C SER A 190 13.19 -8.37 -23.12
N ALA A 191 13.68 -8.79 -21.95
CA ALA A 191 15.12 -8.86 -21.69
C ALA A 191 15.79 -9.88 -22.62
N TRP A 192 15.15 -11.02 -22.84
CA TRP A 192 15.63 -12.06 -23.77
C TRP A 192 15.68 -11.56 -25.21
N SER A 193 14.62 -10.91 -25.71
CA SER A 193 14.61 -10.37 -27.08
C SER A 193 15.64 -9.27 -27.27
N TRP A 194 15.88 -8.44 -26.25
CA TRP A 194 16.97 -7.45 -26.28
C TRP A 194 18.36 -8.10 -26.40
N VAL A 195 18.61 -9.18 -25.64
CA VAL A 195 19.89 -9.93 -25.75
C VAL A 195 20.06 -10.47 -27.17
N HIS A 196 19.00 -11.00 -27.78
CA HIS A 196 19.05 -11.54 -29.14
C HIS A 196 19.35 -10.44 -30.17
N PHE A 197 18.58 -9.34 -30.13
CA PHE A 197 18.82 -8.14 -30.93
C PHE A 197 20.26 -7.65 -30.81
N TRP A 198 20.76 -7.50 -29.58
CA TRP A 198 22.12 -6.99 -29.35
C TRP A 198 23.20 -7.93 -29.90
N ARG A 199 22.97 -9.25 -29.88
CA ARG A 199 23.89 -10.21 -30.52
C ARG A 199 23.92 -10.04 -32.04
N GLN A 200 22.78 -9.82 -32.69
CA GLN A 200 22.75 -9.55 -34.13
C GLN A 200 23.48 -8.26 -34.50
N VAL A 201 23.39 -7.23 -33.65
CA VAL A 201 24.16 -5.99 -33.79
C VAL A 201 25.67 -6.25 -33.72
N LEU A 202 26.12 -7.12 -32.81
CA LEU A 202 27.54 -7.47 -32.71
C LEU A 202 28.02 -8.21 -33.96
N VAL A 203 27.22 -9.13 -34.51
CA VAL A 203 27.53 -9.81 -35.78
C VAL A 203 27.62 -8.79 -36.92
N LEU A 204 26.65 -7.87 -37.02
CA LEU A 204 26.68 -6.80 -38.02
C LEU A 204 27.94 -5.94 -37.90
N ARG A 205 28.33 -5.56 -36.67
CA ARG A 205 29.55 -4.80 -36.42
C ARG A 205 30.78 -5.55 -36.91
N ASP A 206 30.86 -6.85 -36.69
CA ASP A 206 32.01 -7.64 -37.09
C ASP A 206 32.08 -7.77 -38.63
N ILE A 207 30.95 -7.92 -39.33
CA ILE A 207 30.86 -7.85 -40.80
C ILE A 207 31.33 -6.48 -41.32
N LEU A 208 30.85 -5.39 -40.72
CA LEU A 208 31.24 -4.03 -41.11
C LEU A 208 32.74 -3.77 -40.92
N VAL A 209 33.35 -4.32 -39.85
CA VAL A 209 34.80 -4.21 -39.62
C VAL A 209 35.59 -5.02 -40.64
N ALA A 210 35.13 -6.22 -40.99
CA ALA A 210 35.76 -7.04 -42.02
C ALA A 210 35.69 -6.37 -43.40
N GLY A 211 34.50 -5.91 -43.81
CA GLY A 211 34.32 -5.20 -45.08
C GLY A 211 35.11 -3.90 -45.15
N GLN A 212 35.24 -3.17 -44.03
CA GLN A 212 36.11 -1.99 -43.96
C GLN A 212 37.57 -2.36 -44.28
N ALA A 213 38.09 -3.44 -43.69
CA ALA A 213 39.46 -3.88 -43.93
C ALA A 213 39.68 -4.36 -45.38
N ASN A 214 38.70 -5.05 -45.98
CA ASN A 214 38.75 -5.46 -47.38
C ASN A 214 38.76 -4.25 -48.33
N TYR A 215 37.90 -3.26 -48.08
CA TYR A 215 37.85 -2.04 -48.87
C TYR A 215 39.18 -1.26 -48.82
N GLU A 216 39.83 -1.20 -47.65
CA GLU A 216 41.12 -0.53 -47.48
C GLU A 216 42.25 -1.19 -48.30
N LEU A 217 42.13 -2.48 -48.62
CA LEU A 217 43.08 -3.21 -49.46
C LEU A 217 42.83 -2.97 -50.96
N ASP A 218 41.58 -3.09 -51.41
CA ASP A 218 41.25 -3.14 -52.84
C ASP A 218 40.73 -1.80 -53.39
N GLY A 219 40.37 -0.85 -52.53
CA GLY A 219 39.81 0.46 -52.91
C GLY A 219 38.40 0.40 -53.49
N LEU A 220 37.78 -0.79 -53.53
CA LEU A 220 36.43 -1.04 -54.04
C LEU A 220 35.65 -1.88 -53.02
N ALA A 221 34.34 -1.62 -52.93
CA ALA A 221 33.46 -2.43 -52.09
C ALA A 221 33.08 -3.73 -52.82
N ASP A 222 33.39 -4.87 -52.21
CA ASP A 222 32.91 -6.15 -52.72
C ASP A 222 31.38 -6.23 -52.58
N VAL A 223 30.72 -6.63 -53.68
CA VAL A 223 29.27 -6.85 -53.73
C VAL A 223 28.85 -7.89 -52.69
N ALA A 224 29.67 -8.92 -52.47
CA ALA A 224 29.38 -9.95 -51.48
C ALA A 224 29.35 -9.40 -50.04
N ASP A 225 30.27 -8.50 -49.69
CA ASP A 225 30.31 -7.85 -48.38
C ASP A 225 29.10 -6.94 -48.18
N LEU A 226 28.70 -6.19 -49.21
CA LEU A 226 27.50 -5.34 -49.17
C LEU A 226 26.21 -6.17 -49.02
N GLU A 227 26.10 -7.30 -49.74
CA GLU A 227 24.97 -8.24 -49.60
C GLU A 227 24.91 -8.84 -48.19
N ALA A 228 26.06 -9.20 -47.61
CA ALA A 228 26.14 -9.70 -46.24
C ALA A 228 25.67 -8.65 -45.21
N VAL A 229 26.05 -7.37 -45.39
CA VAL A 229 25.55 -6.26 -44.56
C VAL A 229 24.04 -6.11 -44.69
N ALA A 230 23.51 -6.08 -45.91
CA ALA A 230 22.07 -5.94 -46.14
C ALA A 230 21.27 -7.10 -45.51
N SER A 231 21.72 -8.34 -45.71
CA SER A 231 21.11 -9.54 -45.11
C SER A 231 21.11 -9.50 -43.58
N GLN A 232 22.24 -9.09 -42.98
CA GLN A 232 22.35 -8.99 -41.53
C GLN A 232 21.50 -7.84 -40.96
N MET A 233 21.39 -6.72 -41.68
CA MET A 233 20.53 -5.61 -41.30
C MET A 233 19.05 -6.00 -41.23
N LEU A 234 18.55 -6.83 -42.15
CA LEU A 234 17.19 -7.36 -42.09
C LEU A 234 16.96 -8.13 -40.78
N LYS A 235 17.90 -9.00 -40.38
CA LYS A 235 17.81 -9.74 -39.11
C LYS A 235 17.83 -8.82 -37.88
N VAL A 236 18.68 -7.79 -37.89
CA VAL A 236 18.73 -6.78 -36.82
C VAL A 236 17.39 -6.06 -36.71
N ASN A 237 16.78 -5.69 -37.84
CA ASN A 237 15.49 -4.99 -37.87
C ASN A 237 14.33 -5.90 -37.44
N ASP A 238 14.32 -7.17 -37.83
CA ASP A 238 13.31 -8.15 -37.39
C ASP A 238 13.33 -8.35 -35.87
N ASP A 239 14.53 -8.52 -35.29
CA ASP A 239 14.70 -8.65 -33.84
C ASP A 239 14.32 -7.38 -33.08
N LEU A 240 14.65 -6.21 -33.65
CA LEU A 240 14.29 -4.91 -33.09
C LEU A 240 12.79 -4.69 -33.08
N ASP A 241 12.09 -5.07 -34.16
CA ASP A 241 10.63 -5.02 -34.25
C ASP A 241 9.98 -5.94 -33.21
N PHE A 242 10.47 -7.18 -33.08
CA PHE A 242 10.00 -8.12 -32.06
C PHE A 242 10.21 -7.59 -30.64
N PHE A 243 11.40 -7.06 -30.35
CA PHE A 243 11.71 -6.40 -29.08
C PHE A 243 10.76 -5.23 -28.80
N THR A 244 10.53 -4.39 -29.81
CA THR A 244 9.64 -3.22 -29.74
C THR A 244 8.21 -3.61 -29.42
N LYS A 245 7.66 -4.63 -30.10
CA LYS A 245 6.33 -5.19 -29.83
C LYS A 245 6.21 -5.72 -28.40
N THR A 246 7.25 -6.37 -27.89
CA THR A 246 7.28 -6.88 -26.50
C THR A 246 7.24 -5.73 -25.49
N GLN A 247 7.99 -4.66 -25.71
CA GLN A 247 7.98 -3.48 -24.84
C GLN A 247 6.65 -2.72 -24.86
N VAL A 248 5.97 -2.66 -26.01
CA VAL A 248 4.60 -2.11 -26.10
C VAL A 248 3.65 -2.94 -25.24
N ALA A 249 3.72 -4.28 -25.31
CA ALA A 249 2.90 -5.16 -24.48
C ALA A 249 3.15 -4.96 -22.97
N VAL A 250 4.42 -4.88 -22.55
CA VAL A 250 4.80 -4.56 -21.16
C VAL A 250 4.19 -3.23 -20.73
N SER A 251 4.35 -2.19 -21.55
CA SER A 251 3.84 -0.84 -21.26
C SER A 251 2.32 -0.84 -21.15
N SER A 252 1.60 -1.54 -22.03
CA SER A 252 0.13 -1.66 -21.97
C SER A 252 -0.36 -2.29 -20.66
N ILE A 253 0.35 -3.28 -20.12
CA ILE A 253 -0.02 -3.88 -18.83
C ILE A 253 0.22 -2.89 -17.69
N TYR A 254 1.30 -2.12 -17.72
CA TYR A 254 1.53 -1.07 -16.74
C TYR A 254 0.48 0.05 -16.81
N VAL A 255 -0.09 0.35 -17.99
CA VAL A 255 -1.27 1.23 -18.11
C VAL A 255 -2.45 0.67 -17.33
N VAL A 256 -2.81 -0.60 -17.56
CA VAL A 256 -3.93 -1.26 -16.87
C VAL A 256 -3.69 -1.33 -15.36
N ALA A 257 -2.49 -1.70 -14.96
CA ALA A 257 -2.08 -1.81 -13.56
C ALA A 257 -2.15 -0.45 -12.84
N SER A 258 -1.67 0.61 -13.48
CA SER A 258 -1.73 1.98 -12.93
C SER A 258 -3.17 2.51 -12.87
N ALA A 259 -3.98 2.25 -13.90
CA ALA A 259 -5.40 2.60 -13.92
C ALA A 259 -6.17 1.92 -12.77
N ALA A 260 -5.84 0.66 -12.47
CA ALA A 260 -6.42 -0.05 -11.33
C ALA A 260 -6.05 0.61 -9.99
N ILE A 261 -4.79 1.04 -9.80
CA ILE A 261 -4.36 1.78 -8.60
C ILE A 261 -5.13 3.11 -8.49
N VAL A 262 -5.29 3.86 -9.58
CA VAL A 262 -6.08 5.10 -9.60
C VAL A 262 -7.52 4.82 -9.16
N ALA A 263 -8.17 3.81 -9.75
CA ALA A 263 -9.55 3.44 -9.40
C ALA A 263 -9.72 3.05 -7.92
N ILE A 264 -8.77 2.28 -7.37
CA ILE A 264 -8.77 1.90 -5.95
C ILE A 264 -8.65 3.12 -5.04
N ASN A 265 -7.74 4.05 -5.36
CA ASN A 265 -7.56 5.27 -4.58
C ASN A 265 -8.78 6.20 -4.66
N LEU A 266 -9.43 6.30 -5.82
CA LEU A 266 -10.69 7.05 -5.97
C LEU A 266 -11.83 6.41 -5.16
N ALA A 267 -11.93 5.08 -5.12
CA ALA A 267 -12.87 4.39 -4.26
C ALA A 267 -12.58 4.65 -2.76
N GLY A 268 -11.30 4.66 -2.38
CA GLY A 268 -10.86 5.05 -1.04
C GLY A 268 -11.24 6.50 -0.68
N LEU A 269 -11.13 7.43 -1.64
CA LEU A 269 -11.56 8.81 -1.46
C LEU A 269 -13.07 8.93 -1.27
N GLY A 270 -13.86 8.19 -2.06
CA GLY A 270 -15.32 8.15 -1.90
C GLY A 270 -15.74 7.68 -0.51
N LEU A 271 -15.10 6.63 0.00
CA LEU A 271 -15.30 6.15 1.38
C LEU A 271 -14.90 7.19 2.42
N LEU A 272 -13.80 7.92 2.19
CA LEU A 272 -13.36 8.97 3.08
C LEU A 272 -14.37 10.12 3.15
N MET A 273 -14.98 10.49 2.02
CA MET A 273 -16.03 11.50 2.00
C MET A 273 -17.26 11.05 2.81
N THR A 274 -17.62 9.76 2.76
CA THR A 274 -18.67 9.21 3.62
C THR A 274 -18.30 9.28 5.10
N LEU A 275 -17.06 8.94 5.46
CA LEU A 275 -16.56 9.06 6.84
C LEU A 275 -16.56 10.51 7.31
N ARG A 276 -16.14 11.47 6.48
CA ARG A 276 -16.19 12.90 6.79
C ARG A 276 -17.60 13.38 7.13
N ARG A 277 -18.59 12.96 6.34
CA ARG A 277 -20.00 13.28 6.62
C ARG A 277 -20.43 12.74 7.98
N GLN A 278 -20.04 11.51 8.32
CA GLN A 278 -20.34 10.91 9.62
C GLN A 278 -19.61 11.60 10.78
N ILE A 279 -18.35 12.01 10.58
CA ILE A 279 -17.56 12.76 11.57
C ILE A 279 -18.20 14.11 11.81
N SER A 280 -18.59 14.82 10.75
CA SER A 280 -19.27 16.12 10.86
C SER A 280 -20.59 15.96 11.62
N PHE A 281 -21.39 14.94 11.30
CA PHE A 281 -22.62 14.64 12.02
C PHE A 281 -22.38 14.37 13.51
N ASN A 282 -21.43 13.49 13.84
CA ASN A 282 -21.08 13.19 15.23
C ASN A 282 -20.47 14.39 15.96
N SER A 283 -19.73 15.25 15.25
CA SER A 283 -19.14 16.46 15.80
C SER A 283 -20.22 17.50 16.12
N ARG A 284 -21.25 17.62 15.28
CA ARG A 284 -22.41 18.49 15.56
C ARG A 284 -23.17 18.01 16.78
N ARG A 285 -23.42 16.70 16.88
CA ARG A 285 -24.05 16.08 18.06
C ARG A 285 -23.24 16.30 19.33
N PHE A 286 -21.91 16.18 19.24
CA PHE A 286 -21.03 16.47 20.37
C PHE A 286 -21.16 17.93 20.83
N SER A 287 -21.18 18.89 19.90
CA SER A 287 -21.37 20.31 20.25
C SER A 287 -22.72 20.58 20.93
N THR A 288 -23.79 19.91 20.50
CA THR A 288 -25.11 20.06 21.14
C THR A 288 -25.13 19.47 22.54
N ASP A 289 -24.43 18.36 22.77
CA ASP A 289 -24.33 17.71 24.09
C ASP A 289 -23.51 18.59 25.06
N VAL A 290 -22.41 19.18 24.60
CA VAL A 290 -21.59 20.14 25.38
C VAL A 290 -22.41 21.39 25.76
N ARG A 291 -23.17 21.96 24.81
CA ARG A 291 -24.02 23.14 25.07
C ARG A 291 -25.19 22.82 26.01
N SER A 292 -25.72 21.59 25.95
CA SER A 292 -26.76 21.13 26.86
C SER A 292 -26.22 20.96 28.27
N ALA A 293 -25.05 20.33 28.40
CA ALA A 293 -24.37 20.17 29.68
C ALA A 293 -23.99 21.52 30.33
N SER A 294 -23.54 22.50 29.54
CA SER A 294 -23.22 23.84 30.06
C SER A 294 -24.47 24.58 30.56
N LYS A 295 -25.61 24.45 29.86
CA LYS A 295 -26.89 25.05 30.29
C LYS A 295 -27.39 24.42 31.60
N THR A 296 -27.37 23.09 31.73
CA THR A 296 -27.81 22.40 32.95
C THR A 296 -26.93 22.73 34.15
N GLY A 297 -25.61 22.88 33.96
CA GLY A 297 -24.69 23.28 35.03
C GLY A 297 -24.96 24.69 35.57
N MET A 298 -25.40 25.62 34.72
CA MET A 298 -25.67 27.00 35.12
C MET A 298 -26.99 27.16 35.90
N SER A 299 -28.00 26.35 35.59
CA SER A 299 -29.31 26.42 36.30
C SER A 299 -29.26 25.86 37.73
N SER A 300 -28.27 25.04 38.08
CA SER A 300 -28.17 24.44 39.43
C SER A 300 -27.63 25.38 40.51
N ILE A 301 -27.01 26.52 40.13
CA ILE A 301 -26.36 27.43 41.09
C ILE A 301 -27.30 28.55 41.56
N GLY A 302 -28.46 28.74 40.90
CA GLY A 302 -29.38 29.84 41.19
C GLY A 302 -30.53 29.56 42.17
N ALA A 303 -30.70 28.34 42.67
CA ALA A 303 -31.90 27.94 43.44
C ALA A 303 -31.70 27.76 44.96
N HIS A 304 -30.55 28.16 45.53
CA HIS A 304 -30.30 28.11 46.98
C HIS A 304 -30.04 29.49 47.59
N GLY A 305 -31.03 30.38 47.45
CA GLY A 305 -30.93 31.76 47.94
C GLY A 305 -32.25 32.36 48.39
N GLU A 306 -33.11 31.62 49.09
CA GLU A 306 -34.15 32.23 49.94
C GLU A 306 -34.52 31.30 51.09
N THR A 307 -33.62 31.18 52.07
CA THR A 307 -33.96 30.64 53.38
C THR A 307 -34.75 31.69 54.13
N THR A 308 -36.07 31.71 53.92
CA THR A 308 -37.00 32.41 54.79
C THR A 308 -37.01 31.71 56.15
N LEU A 309 -36.51 32.40 57.18
CA LEU A 309 -36.57 31.97 58.59
C LEU A 309 -38.03 31.76 59.01
N PRO A 310 -38.43 30.58 59.53
CA PRO A 310 -39.67 30.45 60.28
C PRO A 310 -39.44 30.88 61.73
N SER A 311 -40.24 31.86 62.17
CA SER A 311 -40.37 32.30 63.57
C SER A 311 -40.68 31.15 64.53
N PRO A 312 -40.23 31.23 65.79
CA PRO A 312 -40.56 30.24 66.81
C PRO A 312 -41.95 30.53 67.38
N THR A 313 -42.93 29.65 67.16
CA THR A 313 -44.17 29.66 67.94
C THR A 313 -44.27 28.41 68.79
N ARG A 314 -44.25 28.68 70.09
CA ARG A 314 -44.40 27.81 71.26
C ARG A 314 -45.85 27.31 71.33
N GLY A 315 -46.08 26.00 71.44
CA GLY A 315 -47.44 25.46 71.62
C GLY A 315 -47.50 23.95 71.88
N SER A 316 -47.66 23.63 73.17
CA SER A 316 -48.31 22.46 73.82
C SER A 316 -48.39 21.07 73.16
N PHE A 317 -47.92 20.11 73.94
CA PHE A 317 -48.32 18.69 74.00
C PHE A 317 -49.82 18.43 73.79
N SER A 318 -50.15 17.39 73.01
CA SER A 318 -51.13 16.37 73.38
C SER A 318 -50.91 15.07 72.61
N THR A 319 -50.83 14.00 73.38
CA THR A 319 -50.92 12.59 73.03
C THR A 319 -52.29 12.29 72.42
N ASP A 320 -52.35 11.58 71.29
CA ASP A 320 -53.16 10.35 71.14
C ASP A 320 -53.31 9.86 69.69
N GLN A 321 -53.50 8.54 69.62
CA GLN A 321 -54.18 7.75 68.59
C GLN A 321 -53.45 7.35 67.29
N ILE A 322 -52.92 6.14 67.41
CA ILE A 322 -52.90 5.06 66.42
C ILE A 322 -54.22 5.01 65.63
N THR A 323 -54.17 5.11 64.30
CA THR A 323 -55.18 4.52 63.39
C THR A 323 -54.57 4.23 62.02
N LEU A 324 -54.56 2.95 61.65
CA LEU A 324 -54.21 2.39 60.35
C LEU A 324 -55.26 2.75 59.27
N PRO A 325 -54.87 2.99 58.00
CA PRO A 325 -55.78 2.88 56.87
C PRO A 325 -55.66 1.52 56.12
N PRO A 326 -56.76 1.03 55.50
CA PRO A 326 -56.91 -0.30 54.90
C PRO A 326 -56.39 -0.41 53.44
N PRO A 327 -56.35 -1.64 52.86
CA PRO A 327 -55.59 -1.92 51.65
C PRO A 327 -56.38 -1.60 50.38
N VAL A 328 -55.70 -1.01 49.38
CA VAL A 328 -56.24 -0.83 48.03
C VAL A 328 -55.67 -1.90 47.10
N THR A 329 -56.59 -2.46 46.35
CA THR A 329 -56.54 -3.61 45.46
C THR A 329 -55.57 -3.46 44.28
N ALA A 330 -54.80 -4.52 44.02
CA ALA A 330 -54.02 -4.70 42.80
C ALA A 330 -54.88 -5.37 41.73
N SER A 331 -55.05 -4.69 40.60
CA SER A 331 -55.60 -5.22 39.35
C SER A 331 -54.65 -4.85 38.21
N ASP A 332 -54.18 -5.89 37.51
CA ASP A 332 -53.63 -5.89 36.15
C ASP A 332 -52.40 -5.05 35.80
N ARG A 333 -51.24 -5.72 35.68
CA ARG A 333 -50.58 -5.85 34.37
C ARG A 333 -49.52 -6.97 34.31
N ARG A 334 -49.97 -8.05 33.68
CA ARG A 334 -49.27 -8.99 32.78
C ARG A 334 -47.92 -8.50 32.21
N GLY A 335 -46.89 -9.37 32.29
CA GLY A 335 -45.64 -9.21 31.54
C GLY A 335 -44.49 -10.12 31.99
N SER A 336 -44.72 -11.43 32.04
CA SER A 336 -43.75 -12.48 32.39
C SER A 336 -42.54 -12.52 31.44
N VAL A 337 -41.32 -12.43 32.00
CA VAL A 337 -40.08 -12.88 31.36
C VAL A 337 -39.68 -14.19 32.04
N ALA A 338 -39.74 -15.28 31.29
CA ALA A 338 -39.34 -16.61 31.72
C ALA A 338 -37.81 -16.72 31.83
N THR A 339 -37.33 -17.04 33.01
CA THR A 339 -36.02 -17.67 33.25
C THR A 339 -36.10 -19.13 32.81
N PHE A 340 -35.16 -19.56 31.96
CA PHE A 340 -34.99 -20.97 31.61
C PHE A 340 -33.52 -21.35 31.82
N ASP A 341 -33.27 -22.00 32.96
CA ASP A 341 -32.09 -22.81 33.21
C ASP A 341 -32.36 -24.24 32.70
N ARG A 342 -31.53 -24.74 31.77
CA ARG A 342 -31.21 -26.18 31.69
C ARG A 342 -30.00 -26.47 30.81
N ARG A 343 -28.90 -26.83 31.49
CA ARG A 343 -28.20 -28.13 31.40
C ARG A 343 -28.02 -28.75 30.01
N GLY A 344 -26.76 -28.96 29.60
CA GLY A 344 -26.42 -29.84 28.47
C GLY A 344 -24.95 -29.83 28.09
N SER A 345 -24.12 -30.51 28.87
CA SER A 345 -22.72 -30.83 28.58
C SER A 345 -22.64 -31.91 27.48
N VAL A 346 -21.84 -31.69 26.43
CA VAL A 346 -21.44 -32.72 25.45
C VAL A 346 -19.93 -32.54 25.16
N PRO A 347 -19.11 -33.61 25.18
CA PRO A 347 -17.66 -33.53 25.03
C PRO A 347 -17.22 -33.54 23.55
N PRO A 348 -15.97 -33.15 23.23
CA PRO A 348 -15.44 -33.26 21.89
C PRO A 348 -14.96 -34.70 21.63
N SER A 349 -15.47 -35.32 20.57
CA SER A 349 -14.94 -36.58 20.04
C SER A 349 -13.65 -36.33 19.26
N ASP A 350 -12.61 -37.03 19.68
CA ASP A 350 -11.44 -37.38 18.89
C ASP A 350 -11.86 -38.11 17.60
N ARG A 351 -11.27 -37.72 16.47
CA ARG A 351 -11.07 -38.65 15.35
C ARG A 351 -9.83 -38.28 14.55
N ARG A 352 -8.73 -38.95 14.88
CA ARG A 352 -7.67 -39.33 13.95
C ARG A 352 -8.22 -40.37 12.97
N ASP A 353 -7.78 -40.30 11.72
CA ASP A 353 -7.38 -41.38 10.80
C ASP A 353 -6.92 -40.66 9.50
N SER A 354 -5.64 -40.57 9.17
CA SER A 354 -4.77 -41.61 8.61
C SER A 354 -5.36 -42.29 7.37
N VAL A 355 -5.07 -41.76 6.17
CA VAL A 355 -5.01 -42.57 4.94
C VAL A 355 -3.80 -42.13 4.12
N ALA A 356 -2.84 -43.03 4.03
CA ALA A 356 -1.77 -43.07 3.02
C ALA A 356 -2.25 -43.86 1.79
N PHE A 357 -1.41 -43.91 0.75
CA PHE A 357 -1.54 -44.64 -0.54
C PHE A 357 -2.45 -43.95 -1.59
N SER A 358 -2.10 -43.84 -2.88
CA SER A 358 -1.15 -44.60 -3.70
C SER A 358 -0.79 -43.83 -4.98
N ASP A 359 0.40 -44.12 -5.50
CA ASP A 359 0.77 -44.03 -6.91
C ASP A 359 -0.33 -44.54 -7.87
N ARG A 360 -0.53 -43.83 -8.98
CA ARG A 360 -0.91 -44.50 -10.24
C ARG A 360 -0.34 -43.79 -11.46
N ARG A 361 0.64 -44.47 -12.02
CA ARG A 361 1.28 -44.32 -13.33
C ARG A 361 0.46 -45.09 -14.36
N SER A 362 0.10 -44.47 -15.48
CA SER A 362 -0.08 -45.07 -16.82
C SER A 362 -0.64 -44.00 -17.77
N SER A 363 0.13 -43.45 -18.72
CA SER A 363 0.48 -44.02 -20.03
C SER A 363 -0.73 -44.31 -20.93
N ILE A 364 -1.05 -43.39 -21.84
CA ILE A 364 -1.64 -43.70 -23.16
C ILE A 364 -0.97 -42.79 -24.21
N SER A 365 -0.47 -43.45 -25.25
CA SER A 365 0.22 -42.94 -26.44
C SER A 365 -0.77 -42.60 -27.59
N PRO A 366 -0.30 -42.00 -28.70
CA PRO A 366 -1.09 -41.22 -29.65
C PRO A 366 -1.49 -41.99 -30.93
N SER A 367 -2.48 -41.46 -31.66
CA SER A 367 -2.72 -41.74 -33.09
C SER A 367 -3.69 -40.68 -33.63
N GLU A 368 -3.22 -39.75 -34.46
CA GLU A 368 -3.38 -39.76 -35.93
C GLU A 368 -4.83 -39.84 -36.44
N ARG A 369 -5.32 -38.73 -37.02
CA ARG A 369 -6.01 -38.81 -38.31
C ARG A 369 -5.93 -37.51 -39.12
N ARG A 370 -5.35 -37.67 -40.31
CA ARG A 370 -5.28 -36.79 -41.47
C ARG A 370 -6.66 -36.39 -42.02
N GLY A 371 -6.67 -35.25 -42.74
CA GLY A 371 -7.51 -35.00 -43.92
C GLY A 371 -7.92 -33.53 -44.05
N SER A 372 -7.14 -32.64 -44.69
CA SER A 372 -7.04 -32.38 -46.14
C SER A 372 -8.22 -31.61 -46.77
N GLY A 373 -7.93 -30.38 -47.23
CA GLY A 373 -8.39 -29.87 -48.54
C GLY A 373 -9.53 -28.83 -48.58
N PRO A 374 -9.35 -27.68 -49.28
CA PRO A 374 -10.32 -26.58 -49.40
C PRO A 374 -11.23 -26.73 -50.66
N PRO A 375 -12.22 -25.84 -50.90
CA PRO A 375 -11.92 -24.66 -51.74
C PRO A 375 -12.72 -23.37 -51.42
N SER A 376 -12.26 -22.31 -52.09
CA SER A 376 -12.81 -20.97 -52.31
C SER A 376 -14.28 -20.88 -52.75
N SER A 377 -14.97 -19.79 -52.38
CA SER A 377 -15.68 -18.89 -53.32
C SER A 377 -16.29 -17.67 -52.62
N GLU A 378 -16.17 -16.52 -53.28
CA GLU A 378 -16.83 -15.24 -53.00
C GLU A 378 -18.36 -15.36 -52.88
N ARG A 379 -18.97 -14.56 -52.00
CA ARG A 379 -20.21 -13.84 -52.35
C ARG A 379 -20.48 -12.63 -51.45
N ARG A 380 -20.54 -11.48 -52.10
CA ARG A 380 -21.24 -10.25 -51.69
C ARG A 380 -22.63 -10.57 -51.13
N GLY A 381 -23.00 -9.89 -50.05
CA GLY A 381 -24.36 -9.90 -49.52
C GLY A 381 -24.54 -8.95 -48.34
N SER A 382 -24.94 -7.72 -48.66
CA SER A 382 -25.49 -6.72 -47.75
C SER A 382 -26.66 -7.27 -46.92
N GLY A 383 -26.63 -7.02 -45.61
CA GLY A 383 -27.76 -7.27 -44.72
C GLY A 383 -27.46 -6.77 -43.31
N THR A 384 -27.90 -5.55 -43.00
CA THR A 384 -28.02 -5.04 -41.63
C THR A 384 -29.15 -5.76 -40.90
N PRO A 385 -28.93 -6.13 -39.63
CA PRO A 385 -29.94 -5.95 -38.58
C PRO A 385 -29.29 -5.21 -37.39
N SER A 386 -29.73 -3.98 -37.09
CA SER A 386 -30.82 -3.71 -36.13
C SER A 386 -30.64 -4.45 -34.79
N GLU A 387 -30.35 -3.62 -33.78
CA GLU A 387 -30.89 -3.67 -32.41
C GLU A 387 -30.81 -4.98 -31.61
N ARG A 388 -29.80 -5.03 -30.72
CA ARG A 388 -29.97 -5.40 -29.30
C ARG A 388 -28.63 -5.37 -28.58
N ARG A 389 -28.25 -4.22 -28.02
CA ARG A 389 -27.31 -4.13 -26.87
C ARG A 389 -27.16 -2.70 -26.37
N SER A 390 -28.18 -2.24 -25.66
CA SER A 390 -28.12 -1.02 -24.85
C SER A 390 -28.96 -1.18 -23.58
N SER A 391 -28.66 -2.21 -22.78
CA SER A 391 -29.30 -2.39 -21.46
C SER A 391 -28.37 -2.77 -20.31
N VAL A 392 -27.05 -2.92 -20.55
CA VAL A 392 -26.10 -3.29 -19.48
C VAL A 392 -25.26 -2.11 -18.96
N ALA A 393 -25.16 -1.00 -19.72
CA ALA A 393 -24.41 0.19 -19.28
C ALA A 393 -25.23 1.19 -18.44
N SER A 394 -26.57 1.04 -18.37
CA SER A 394 -27.44 1.94 -17.59
C SER A 394 -27.66 1.46 -16.14
N ALA A 395 -27.54 0.14 -15.88
CA ALA A 395 -27.76 -0.43 -14.55
C ALA A 395 -26.61 -0.14 -13.56
N THR A 396 -25.37 0.01 -14.04
CA THR A 396 -24.20 0.34 -13.21
C THR A 396 -24.18 1.80 -12.77
N ASN A 397 -24.68 2.73 -13.61
CA ASN A 397 -24.80 4.14 -13.25
C ASN A 397 -25.93 4.39 -12.23
N GLY A 398 -27.02 3.62 -12.29
CA GLY A 398 -28.11 3.68 -11.32
C GLY A 398 -27.74 3.19 -9.90
N LEU A 399 -26.87 2.17 -9.80
CA LEU A 399 -26.44 1.61 -8.51
C LEU A 399 -25.47 2.54 -7.77
N MET A 400 -24.54 3.19 -8.48
CA MET A 400 -23.67 4.21 -7.88
C MET A 400 -24.49 5.40 -7.41
N ARG A 401 -25.44 5.91 -8.21
CA ARG A 401 -26.25 7.07 -7.81
C ARG A 401 -27.12 6.79 -6.59
N LYS A 402 -27.74 5.59 -6.50
CA LYS A 402 -28.53 5.19 -5.32
C LYS A 402 -27.68 4.93 -4.07
N VAL A 403 -26.44 4.45 -4.20
CA VAL A 403 -25.56 4.23 -3.04
C VAL A 403 -24.91 5.54 -2.54
N PHE A 404 -24.64 6.50 -3.43
CA PHE A 404 -23.97 7.75 -3.07
C PHE A 404 -24.92 8.93 -2.74
N PHE A 405 -26.17 8.93 -3.22
CA PHE A 405 -27.09 10.08 -3.12
C PHE A 405 -28.45 9.79 -2.47
N ALA A 406 -28.76 8.57 -2.01
CA ALA A 406 -30.05 8.23 -1.39
C ALA A 406 -30.31 8.84 0.01
N GLY A 407 -29.69 9.98 0.34
CA GLY A 407 -29.91 10.70 1.58
C GLY A 407 -30.29 12.19 1.39
N ALA A 408 -30.52 12.64 0.16
CA ALA A 408 -30.83 14.05 -0.13
C ALA A 408 -32.29 14.32 -0.55
N ASP A 409 -33.08 13.28 -0.86
CA ASP A 409 -34.37 13.45 -1.56
C ASP A 409 -35.60 13.51 -0.63
N ASN A 410 -35.43 13.63 0.69
CA ASN A 410 -36.55 13.73 1.66
C ASN A 410 -36.61 15.09 2.39
N ILE A 411 -36.25 16.19 1.73
CA ILE A 411 -36.62 17.52 2.23
C ILE A 411 -37.95 17.86 1.57
N GLU A 412 -39.03 17.47 2.24
CA GLU A 412 -40.40 17.83 1.91
C GLU A 412 -40.54 19.37 1.83
N GLU A 413 -41.13 19.83 0.73
CA GLU A 413 -41.71 21.18 0.60
C GLU A 413 -42.83 21.31 1.63
N GLY A 414 -42.56 22.03 2.72
CA GLY A 414 -43.52 22.27 3.78
C GLY A 414 -43.30 23.65 4.39
N ASP A 415 -44.22 24.54 4.05
CA ASP A 415 -44.64 25.76 4.76
C ASP A 415 -43.65 26.94 4.81
N GLU A 416 -43.96 27.96 3.99
CA GLU A 416 -43.36 29.28 3.99
C GLU A 416 -43.90 30.08 5.18
N GLY A 417 -43.18 30.16 6.29
CA GLY A 417 -43.72 30.97 7.39
C GLY A 417 -42.96 31.02 8.71
N GLU A 418 -41.63 31.09 8.70
CA GLU A 418 -40.83 31.75 9.75
C GLU A 418 -39.35 31.65 9.35
N GLU A 419 -38.69 32.78 9.09
CA GLU A 419 -37.23 32.88 8.99
C GLU A 419 -36.62 32.63 10.38
N GLU A 420 -36.69 31.39 10.84
CA GLU A 420 -35.88 30.92 11.95
C GLU A 420 -34.44 31.05 11.48
N LYS A 421 -33.72 32.06 12.02
CA LYS A 421 -32.27 32.21 11.85
C LYS A 421 -31.63 30.87 12.19
N LYS A 422 -31.37 30.04 11.17
CA LYS A 422 -30.52 28.86 11.27
C LYS A 422 -29.16 29.35 11.72
N GLU A 423 -28.97 29.43 13.05
CA GLU A 423 -27.69 29.65 13.69
C GLU A 423 -26.79 28.53 13.15
N VAL A 424 -25.95 28.87 12.17
CA VAL A 424 -25.06 27.90 11.53
C VAL A 424 -24.10 27.45 12.63
N ILE A 425 -24.40 26.32 13.25
CA ILE A 425 -23.60 25.75 14.33
C ILE A 425 -22.22 25.44 13.75
N ALA A 426 -21.26 26.32 14.03
CA ALA A 426 -19.88 26.18 13.59
C ALA A 426 -19.30 24.88 14.16
N GLU A 427 -18.57 24.12 13.33
CA GLU A 427 -17.88 22.93 13.83
C GLU A 427 -16.89 23.31 14.94
N PRO A 428 -16.80 22.52 16.02
CA PRO A 428 -15.89 22.80 17.11
C PRO A 428 -14.46 22.81 16.58
N SER A 429 -13.75 23.90 16.87
CA SER A 429 -12.38 24.11 16.40
C SER A 429 -11.43 23.09 17.04
N ARG A 430 -10.28 22.83 16.40
CA ARG A 430 -9.27 21.91 16.96
C ARG A 430 -8.78 22.36 18.34
N SER A 431 -8.78 23.67 18.64
CA SER A 431 -8.43 24.17 19.97
C SER A 431 -9.51 23.84 21.00
N GLN A 432 -10.80 24.01 20.67
CA GLN A 432 -11.92 23.64 21.55
C GLN A 432 -11.93 22.15 21.87
N LEU A 433 -11.66 21.29 20.87
CA LEU A 433 -11.55 19.84 21.10
C LEU A 433 -10.34 19.49 21.98
N LYS A 434 -9.23 20.24 21.88
CA LYS A 434 -8.06 20.04 22.75
C LYS A 434 -8.36 20.46 24.18
N GLU A 435 -9.05 21.58 24.37
CA GLU A 435 -9.47 22.07 25.68
C GLU A 435 -10.43 21.08 26.36
N ALA A 436 -11.46 20.62 25.64
CA ALA A 436 -12.39 19.59 26.13
C ALA A 436 -11.70 18.25 26.42
N ALA A 437 -10.60 17.93 25.73
CA ALA A 437 -9.80 16.73 25.98
C ALA A 437 -8.92 16.82 27.23
N VAL A 438 -8.60 18.05 27.68
CA VAL A 438 -7.79 18.30 28.89
C VAL A 438 -8.65 18.34 30.15
N ASP A 439 -9.94 18.70 30.03
CA ASP A 439 -10.85 18.69 31.18
C ASP A 439 -10.99 17.28 31.78
N GLN A 440 -10.73 17.18 33.09
CA GLN A 440 -10.76 15.95 33.88
C GLN A 440 -11.87 15.96 34.93
N THR A 441 -12.81 16.91 34.88
CA THR A 441 -13.97 16.87 35.77
C THR A 441 -14.73 15.54 35.61
N PRO A 442 -15.30 14.95 36.68
CA PRO A 442 -15.94 13.63 36.62
C PRO A 442 -17.03 13.50 35.56
N THR A 443 -17.78 14.58 35.34
CA THR A 443 -18.81 14.71 34.29
C THR A 443 -18.19 14.89 32.90
N ALA A 444 -16.99 15.47 32.78
CA ALA A 444 -16.27 15.63 31.52
C ALA A 444 -15.47 14.40 31.08
N VAL A 445 -15.31 13.35 31.90
CA VAL A 445 -14.50 12.18 31.51
C VAL A 445 -15.01 11.54 30.21
N ALA A 446 -16.32 11.38 30.06
CA ALA A 446 -16.92 10.84 28.84
C ALA A 446 -16.72 11.77 27.62
N LEU A 447 -16.93 13.08 27.80
CA LEU A 447 -16.74 14.08 26.76
C LEU A 447 -15.27 14.20 26.33
N SER A 448 -14.35 14.14 27.30
CA SER A 448 -12.89 14.14 27.09
C SER A 448 -12.45 12.92 26.28
N GLN A 449 -12.99 11.73 26.58
CA GLN A 449 -12.72 10.53 25.77
C GLN A 449 -13.26 10.67 24.34
N GLN A 450 -14.45 11.22 24.16
CA GLN A 450 -15.03 11.47 22.84
C GLN A 450 -14.22 12.51 22.05
N ALA A 451 -13.79 13.61 22.68
CA ALA A 451 -12.93 14.61 22.08
C ALA A 451 -11.57 14.02 21.65
N LYS A 452 -10.97 13.15 22.47
CA LYS A 452 -9.74 12.42 22.12
C LYS A 452 -9.93 11.49 20.91
N GLN A 453 -11.07 10.80 20.83
CA GLN A 453 -11.41 9.97 19.67
C GLN A 453 -11.60 10.81 18.40
N LEU A 454 -12.30 11.95 18.48
CA LEU A 454 -12.49 12.86 17.34
C LEU A 454 -11.16 13.46 16.87
N LEU A 455 -10.26 13.83 17.78
CA LEU A 455 -8.91 14.32 17.43
C LEU A 455 -8.09 13.24 16.72
N ALA A 456 -8.11 12.01 17.23
CA ALA A 456 -7.43 10.88 16.60
C ALA A 456 -7.99 10.61 15.19
N LEU A 457 -9.32 10.66 15.04
CA LEU A 457 -10.00 10.43 13.78
C LEU A 457 -9.71 11.54 12.75
N LYS A 458 -9.77 12.83 13.16
CA LYS A 458 -9.37 13.95 12.30
C LYS A 458 -7.90 13.86 11.87
N LYS A 459 -7.01 13.29 12.69
CA LYS A 459 -5.61 13.06 12.29
C LYS A 459 -5.52 11.99 11.20
N VAL A 460 -6.14 10.82 11.44
CA VAL A 460 -6.16 9.70 10.49
C VAL A 460 -6.76 10.11 9.15
N GLU A 461 -7.81 10.92 9.17
CA GLU A 461 -8.45 11.46 7.97
C GLU A 461 -7.49 12.28 7.10
N TRP A 462 -6.75 13.21 7.71
CA TRP A 462 -5.76 14.02 6.97
C TRP A 462 -4.62 13.18 6.41
N ASP A 463 -4.09 12.25 7.22
CA ASP A 463 -3.03 11.34 6.79
C ASP A 463 -3.51 10.49 5.60
N LEU A 464 -4.76 10.02 5.63
CA LEU A 464 -5.37 9.23 4.56
C LEU A 464 -5.57 10.07 3.28
N ILE A 465 -5.98 11.33 3.37
CA ILE A 465 -6.13 12.22 2.21
C ILE A 465 -4.79 12.48 1.54
N VAL A 466 -3.78 12.87 2.31
CA VAL A 466 -2.44 13.16 1.79
C VAL A 466 -1.91 11.93 1.05
N PHE A 467 -2.10 10.75 1.64
CA PHE A 467 -1.67 9.50 1.03
C PHE A 467 -2.43 9.16 -0.25
N VAL A 468 -3.76 9.30 -0.26
CA VAL A 468 -4.58 9.04 -1.44
C VAL A 468 -4.21 9.98 -2.58
N ILE A 469 -3.99 11.27 -2.29
CA ILE A 469 -3.54 12.26 -3.28
C ILE A 469 -2.18 11.85 -3.85
N ALA A 470 -1.20 11.53 -2.98
CA ALA A 470 0.14 11.15 -3.39
C ALA A 470 0.16 9.86 -4.23
N CYS A 471 -0.59 8.82 -3.83
CA CYS A 471 -0.67 7.57 -4.57
C CYS A 471 -1.40 7.76 -5.91
N THR A 472 -2.46 8.56 -5.94
CA THR A 472 -3.21 8.84 -7.17
C THR A 472 -2.39 9.66 -8.16
N SER A 473 -1.68 10.70 -7.70
CA SER A 473 -0.81 11.50 -8.58
C SER A 473 0.32 10.67 -9.16
N LEU A 474 0.98 9.84 -8.34
CA LEU A 474 2.07 8.98 -8.79
C LEU A 474 1.59 7.90 -9.76
N ALA A 475 0.45 7.25 -9.48
CA ALA A 475 -0.15 6.28 -10.38
C ALA A 475 -0.61 6.92 -11.70
N THR A 476 -1.10 8.16 -11.66
CA THR A 476 -1.49 8.90 -12.88
C THR A 476 -0.27 9.25 -13.72
N LEU A 477 0.84 9.68 -13.09
CA LEU A 477 2.11 9.90 -13.77
C LEU A 477 2.63 8.60 -14.40
N PHE A 478 2.55 7.48 -13.68
CA PHE A 478 2.98 6.17 -14.20
C PHE A 478 2.11 5.73 -15.38
N MET A 479 0.80 5.95 -15.29
CA MET A 479 -0.13 5.67 -16.38
C MET A 479 0.19 6.53 -17.61
N ALA A 480 0.38 7.84 -17.45
CA ALA A 480 0.72 8.75 -18.54
C ALA A 480 2.05 8.36 -19.21
N MET A 481 3.07 8.05 -18.39
CA MET A 481 4.37 7.60 -18.87
C MET A 481 4.27 6.25 -19.61
N SER A 482 3.47 5.31 -19.11
CA SER A 482 3.24 4.01 -19.76
C SER A 482 2.47 4.14 -21.08
N ILE A 483 1.49 5.05 -21.15
CA ILE A 483 0.78 5.39 -22.39
C ILE A 483 1.75 5.98 -23.41
N TRP A 484 2.61 6.92 -22.98
CA TRP A 484 3.60 7.52 -23.87
C TRP A 484 4.59 6.49 -24.42
N LEU A 485 5.08 5.56 -23.59
CA LEU A 485 5.93 4.46 -24.04
C LEU A 485 5.21 3.51 -24.99
N ALA A 486 3.96 3.15 -24.67
CA ALA A 486 3.17 2.24 -25.52
C ALA A 486 2.85 2.85 -26.89
N ALA A 487 2.52 4.15 -26.94
CA ALA A 487 2.14 4.83 -28.16
C ALA A 487 3.34 5.24 -29.04
N GLY A 488 4.49 5.54 -28.41
CA GLY A 488 5.57 6.26 -29.08
C GLY A 488 6.96 5.69 -28.81
N ILE A 489 7.11 4.39 -28.55
CA ILE A 489 8.42 3.80 -28.21
C ILE A 489 9.52 4.15 -29.23
N THR A 490 9.21 4.23 -30.52
CA THR A 490 10.16 4.62 -31.56
C THR A 490 10.61 6.08 -31.41
N SER A 491 9.65 6.98 -31.14
CA SER A 491 9.88 8.41 -30.87
C SER A 491 10.60 8.66 -29.54
N VAL A 492 10.37 7.84 -28.52
CA VAL A 492 11.03 7.99 -27.21
C VAL A 492 12.54 7.81 -27.32
N TYR A 493 12.99 6.93 -28.23
CA TYR A 493 14.41 6.63 -28.43
C TYR A 493 15.07 7.45 -29.55
N SER A 494 14.38 8.41 -30.17
CA SER A 494 14.96 9.23 -31.24
C SER A 494 15.74 10.44 -30.75
N ASN A 495 15.47 10.92 -29.53
CA ASN A 495 16.14 12.08 -28.94
C ASN A 495 16.52 11.82 -27.48
N TRP A 496 17.67 12.33 -27.05
CA TRP A 496 18.18 12.21 -25.69
C TRP A 496 17.25 12.78 -24.63
N ALA A 497 16.59 13.91 -24.89
CA ALA A 497 15.64 14.47 -23.94
C ALA A 497 14.51 13.48 -23.62
N SER A 498 14.04 12.75 -24.62
CA SER A 498 13.00 11.75 -24.47
C SER A 498 13.51 10.49 -23.79
N ILE A 499 14.72 10.03 -24.14
CA ILE A 499 15.40 8.91 -23.46
C ILE A 499 15.57 9.21 -21.97
N GLU A 500 16.07 10.39 -21.63
CA GLU A 500 16.26 10.81 -20.25
C GLU A 500 14.94 10.91 -19.49
N THR A 501 13.93 11.52 -20.10
CA THR A 501 12.60 11.61 -19.50
C THR A 501 12.07 10.21 -19.19
N ALA A 502 12.22 9.27 -20.12
CA ALA A 502 11.79 7.89 -19.92
C ALA A 502 12.61 7.13 -18.86
N LEU A 503 13.89 7.44 -18.72
CA LEU A 503 14.76 6.80 -17.73
C LEU A 503 14.58 7.37 -16.33
N PHE A 504 14.27 8.66 -16.21
CA PHE A 504 14.43 9.40 -14.96
C PHE A 504 13.14 9.97 -14.39
N LEU A 505 12.14 10.35 -15.19
CA LEU A 505 10.96 11.05 -14.70
C LEU A 505 10.24 10.27 -13.59
N VAL A 506 10.00 8.98 -13.83
CA VAL A 506 9.29 8.11 -12.89
C VAL A 506 10.14 7.82 -11.64
N PRO A 507 11.41 7.39 -11.74
CA PRO A 507 12.27 7.26 -10.57
C PRO A 507 12.41 8.55 -9.74
N TRP A 508 12.52 9.73 -10.39
CA TRP A 508 12.54 11.02 -9.69
C TRP A 508 11.27 11.27 -8.91
N ALA A 509 10.11 11.23 -9.58
CA ALA A 509 8.84 11.51 -8.96
C ALA A 509 8.56 10.54 -7.81
N TYR A 510 8.86 9.25 -8.01
CA TYR A 510 8.75 8.23 -6.98
C TYR A 510 9.67 8.55 -5.79
N LEU A 511 10.96 8.74 -6.02
CA LEU A 511 11.94 8.92 -4.94
C LEU A 511 11.72 10.23 -4.17
N VAL A 512 11.36 11.33 -4.83
CA VAL A 512 11.03 12.60 -4.15
C VAL A 512 9.79 12.41 -3.29
N CYS A 513 8.73 11.80 -3.83
CA CYS A 513 7.51 11.52 -3.08
C CYS A 513 7.80 10.64 -1.86
N MET A 514 8.58 9.58 -2.03
CA MET A 514 8.93 8.65 -0.94
C MET A 514 9.84 9.31 0.10
N ALA A 515 10.84 10.08 -0.32
CA ALA A 515 11.71 10.83 0.59
C ALA A 515 10.88 11.78 1.46
N VAL A 516 10.00 12.59 0.86
CA VAL A 516 9.13 13.52 1.62
C VAL A 516 8.20 12.76 2.57
N ALA A 517 7.53 11.71 2.08
CA ALA A 517 6.56 10.95 2.87
C ALA A 517 7.22 10.23 4.06
N THR A 518 8.34 9.55 3.83
CA THR A 518 9.05 8.81 4.89
C THR A 518 9.71 9.75 5.89
N SER A 519 10.25 10.88 5.46
CA SER A 519 10.78 11.92 6.35
C SER A 519 9.69 12.54 7.23
N PHE A 520 8.52 12.82 6.66
CA PHE A 520 7.37 13.31 7.43
C PHE A 520 6.88 12.28 8.46
N LEU A 521 6.77 11.01 8.05
CA LEU A 521 6.40 9.91 8.97
C LEU A 521 7.43 9.76 10.11
N PHE A 522 8.71 9.83 9.78
CA PHE A 522 9.80 9.76 10.75
C PHE A 522 9.78 10.93 11.72
N TYR A 523 9.66 12.16 11.22
CA TYR A 523 9.55 13.35 12.05
C TYR A 523 8.36 13.27 13.01
N ASN A 524 7.18 12.90 12.50
CA ASN A 524 5.97 12.76 13.34
C ASN A 524 6.12 11.70 14.43
N LEU A 525 6.79 10.58 14.11
CA LEU A 525 7.04 9.53 15.08
C LEU A 525 8.01 9.99 16.17
N LEU A 526 9.10 10.66 15.81
CA LEU A 526 10.05 11.23 16.76
C LEU A 526 9.39 12.26 17.67
N TYR A 527 8.56 13.14 17.10
CA TYR A 527 7.81 14.14 17.86
C TYR A 527 6.93 13.49 18.95
N HIS A 528 6.25 12.39 18.61
CA HIS A 528 5.43 11.64 19.57
C HIS A 528 6.25 10.82 20.59
N LEU A 529 7.45 10.37 20.22
CA LEU A 529 8.35 9.66 21.13
C LEU A 529 9.03 10.60 22.14
N ALA A 530 9.24 11.86 21.76
CA ALA A 530 9.89 12.87 22.58
C ALA A 530 8.95 13.54 23.60
N ALA A 531 7.63 13.48 23.38
CA ALA A 531 6.66 14.07 24.30
C ALA A 531 6.79 13.42 25.69
N PRO A 532 7.25 14.16 26.73
CA PRO A 532 7.42 13.60 28.05
C PRO A 532 6.06 13.10 28.54
N LYS A 533 6.01 11.85 29.01
CA LYS A 533 4.86 11.40 29.80
C LYS A 533 4.84 12.30 31.02
N THR A 534 3.97 13.31 31.03
CA THR A 534 3.59 14.00 32.25
C THR A 534 3.01 12.92 33.14
N VAL A 535 3.85 12.39 34.02
CA VAL A 535 3.46 11.45 35.06
C VAL A 535 2.57 12.27 35.98
N SER A 536 1.28 12.28 35.68
CA SER A 536 0.23 12.71 36.59
C SER A 536 0.09 11.66 37.70
N SER A 537 1.19 11.37 38.38
CA SER A 537 1.22 10.81 39.72
C SER A 537 1.28 11.97 40.71
N VAL A 538 0.40 12.96 40.55
CA VAL A 538 -0.06 13.69 41.72
C VAL A 538 -1.00 12.71 42.38
N GLY A 539 -0.41 11.89 43.25
CA GLY A 539 -1.15 11.04 44.14
C GLY A 539 -2.11 11.94 44.90
N VAL A 540 -3.39 11.87 44.54
CA VAL A 540 -4.46 11.95 45.52
C VAL A 540 -4.26 10.73 46.42
N ARG A 541 -3.26 10.85 47.29
CA ARG A 541 -3.08 10.07 48.50
C ARG A 541 -4.22 10.53 49.39
N GLY A 542 -5.43 10.09 49.05
CA GLY A 542 -6.54 10.05 50.00
C GLY A 542 -6.05 9.20 51.15
N GLN A 543 -5.54 9.85 52.20
CA GLN A 543 -6.27 10.01 53.44
C GLN A 543 -7.31 8.90 53.67
N ARG A 544 -6.87 7.64 53.67
CA ARG A 544 -7.62 6.53 54.21
C ARG A 544 -7.55 6.71 55.72
N GLY A 545 -8.57 7.38 56.25
CA GLY A 545 -8.81 7.56 57.68
C GLY A 545 -8.60 6.24 58.40
N ARG A 546 -7.57 6.23 59.23
CA ARG A 546 -7.25 5.17 60.16
C ARG A 546 -7.96 5.54 61.46
N ASN A 547 -9.24 5.19 61.55
CA ASN A 547 -9.93 5.10 62.84
C ASN A 547 -9.96 3.61 63.24
N SER A 548 -9.34 3.37 64.39
CA SER A 548 -9.62 2.39 65.47
C SER A 548 -10.95 1.62 65.34
N THR A 549 -11.12 0.34 65.71
CA THR A 549 -10.84 -0.32 67.01
C THR A 549 -11.06 -1.85 66.88
N GLU A 550 -10.36 -2.63 67.73
CA GLU A 550 -10.76 -3.90 68.40
C GLU A 550 -11.15 -5.14 67.55
N SER A 551 -11.06 -6.39 68.00
CA SER A 551 -10.33 -7.16 69.02
C SER A 551 -10.76 -8.63 68.81
N GLY A 552 -9.97 -9.60 69.29
CA GLY A 552 -10.41 -10.99 69.52
C GLY A 552 -10.05 -11.99 68.41
N LEU A 553 -9.06 -12.87 68.59
CA LEU A 553 -8.92 -14.05 69.47
C LEU A 553 -9.29 -15.37 68.75
N THR A 554 -8.37 -16.33 68.88
CA THR A 554 -8.48 -17.80 68.62
C THR A 554 -8.60 -18.20 67.14
N ASP A 555 -7.99 -19.27 66.64
CA ASP A 555 -7.53 -20.47 67.34
C ASP A 555 -6.45 -21.22 66.53
N GLU A 556 -5.68 -22.01 67.26
CA GLU A 556 -4.66 -22.94 66.81
C GLU A 556 -5.21 -24.00 65.84
N ARG A 557 -4.44 -24.33 64.79
CA ARG A 557 -4.16 -25.74 64.51
C ARG A 557 -2.92 -25.94 63.65
N GLU A 558 -1.88 -26.40 64.32
CA GLU A 558 -0.71 -27.05 63.74
C GLU A 558 -1.11 -28.29 62.91
N ARG A 559 -0.46 -28.47 61.76
CA ARG A 559 0.08 -29.77 61.30
C ARG A 559 1.18 -29.55 60.24
N SER A 560 2.37 -29.31 60.77
CA SER A 560 3.67 -29.94 60.43
C SER A 560 3.51 -31.38 59.88
N MET A 561 4.27 -31.97 58.94
CA MET A 561 5.55 -31.72 58.23
C MET A 561 5.39 -32.25 56.78
N GLY A 562 6.04 -31.68 55.78
CA GLY A 562 7.43 -31.96 55.37
C GLY A 562 7.40 -32.15 53.83
N GLY A 563 8.36 -31.78 53.00
CA GLY A 563 9.76 -31.41 53.11
C GLY A 563 10.34 -31.79 51.75
N GLY A 564 10.82 -30.85 50.94
CA GLY A 564 11.23 -31.15 49.57
C GLY A 564 11.67 -29.93 48.76
N ARG A 565 12.69 -29.25 49.26
CA ARG A 565 13.33 -28.05 48.68
C ARG A 565 14.23 -28.47 47.51
N LYS A 566 14.03 -27.92 46.30
CA LYS A 566 15.13 -27.66 45.36
C LYS A 566 14.98 -26.25 44.78
N SER A 567 15.87 -25.40 45.27
CA SER A 567 16.18 -24.06 44.80
C SER A 567 16.83 -24.10 43.42
N VAL A 568 16.33 -23.30 42.47
CA VAL A 568 17.07 -22.96 41.26
C VAL A 568 17.78 -21.64 41.51
N SER A 569 19.11 -21.72 41.53
CA SER A 569 20.01 -20.57 41.69
C SER A 569 20.10 -19.78 40.39
N ILE A 570 19.96 -18.47 40.53
CA ILE A 570 20.42 -17.46 39.57
C ILE A 570 21.91 -17.24 39.84
N ILE A 571 22.77 -17.39 38.82
CA ILE A 571 24.15 -16.88 38.81
C ILE A 571 24.39 -16.19 37.45
N PRO A 572 25.11 -15.06 37.42
CA PRO A 572 25.23 -14.16 36.28
C PRO A 572 26.38 -14.56 35.35
N VAL A 573 26.37 -14.08 34.11
CA VAL A 573 27.52 -14.21 33.19
C VAL A 573 28.15 -12.84 33.02
N ALA A 574 29.38 -12.76 33.54
CA ALA A 574 30.31 -11.65 33.41
C ALA A 574 31.03 -11.68 32.05
N ALA A 575 31.60 -10.52 31.71
CA ALA A 575 32.45 -10.26 30.57
C ALA A 575 33.83 -10.93 30.67
N ALA A 576 34.34 -11.36 29.52
CA ALA A 576 35.72 -11.61 29.07
C ALA A 576 35.58 -12.40 27.74
N ASP A 577 36.38 -12.32 26.69
CA ASP A 577 37.67 -11.68 26.45
C ASP A 577 37.81 -11.58 24.91
N GLU A 578 38.48 -10.54 24.43
CA GLU A 578 39.02 -10.49 23.07
C GLU A 578 40.28 -11.33 23.02
N THR A 579 40.39 -12.27 22.07
CA THR A 579 41.57 -12.51 21.19
C THR A 579 41.54 -13.90 20.52
N GLU A 580 41.91 -13.90 19.24
CA GLU A 580 42.50 -14.99 18.43
C GLU A 580 41.83 -16.38 18.38
N MET A 581 41.31 -16.78 17.22
CA MET A 581 42.11 -17.59 16.30
C MET A 581 41.48 -17.70 14.91
N GLU A 582 42.25 -17.22 13.95
CA GLU A 582 42.20 -17.41 12.51
C GLU A 582 42.27 -18.91 12.13
N THR A 583 41.39 -19.35 11.23
CA THR A 583 41.61 -20.32 10.13
C THR A 583 40.31 -21.05 9.74
N ARG A 584 39.54 -20.47 8.80
CA ARG A 584 38.65 -21.27 7.94
C ARG A 584 38.80 -20.84 6.48
N ALA A 585 39.13 -21.84 5.67
CA ALA A 585 39.50 -21.76 4.27
C ALA A 585 38.44 -21.13 3.36
N PRO A 586 38.85 -20.46 2.26
CA PRO A 586 37.91 -19.95 1.28
C PRO A 586 37.36 -21.07 0.38
N ILE A 587 36.03 -21.09 0.26
CA ILE A 587 35.27 -21.87 -0.72
C ILE A 587 35.67 -21.37 -2.12
N LYS A 588 36.45 -22.18 -2.85
CA LYS A 588 36.78 -21.95 -4.26
C LYS A 588 35.55 -22.23 -5.12
N PHE A 589 34.93 -21.19 -5.67
CA PHE A 589 34.06 -21.31 -6.85
C PHE A 589 34.95 -21.46 -8.09
N ALA A 590 34.98 -22.66 -8.67
CA ALA A 590 35.63 -22.92 -9.94
C ALA A 590 34.77 -22.38 -11.10
N THR A 591 35.04 -21.16 -11.54
CA THR A 591 34.61 -20.66 -12.85
C THR A 591 35.75 -20.89 -13.85
N SER A 592 35.73 -22.03 -14.53
CA SER A 592 36.65 -22.29 -15.64
C SER A 592 36.22 -21.48 -16.87
N PHE A 593 36.75 -20.26 -16.99
CA PHE A 593 36.80 -19.55 -18.27
C PHE A 593 38.08 -19.94 -19.02
N PRO A 594 38.02 -20.26 -20.33
CA PRO A 594 39.21 -20.55 -21.11
C PRO A 594 40.09 -19.29 -21.26
N LYS A 595 41.38 -19.44 -20.98
CA LYS A 595 42.40 -18.41 -21.23
C LYS A 595 42.50 -18.12 -22.75
N PRO A 596 42.62 -16.85 -23.17
CA PRO A 596 42.95 -16.54 -24.55
C PRO A 596 44.36 -17.03 -24.87
N ALA A 597 44.48 -17.75 -25.98
CA ALA A 597 45.75 -18.20 -26.53
C ALA A 597 46.64 -16.99 -26.80
N LYS A 598 47.89 -17.04 -26.31
CA LYS A 598 48.94 -16.10 -26.69
C LYS A 598 49.26 -16.34 -28.16
N ALA A 599 48.98 -15.34 -29.01
CA ALA A 599 49.58 -15.27 -30.34
C ALA A 599 51.10 -15.16 -30.18
N ALA A 600 51.82 -16.14 -30.70
CA ALA A 600 53.26 -16.05 -30.92
C ALA A 600 53.51 -15.31 -32.24
N LYS A 601 54.60 -14.55 -32.25
CA LYS A 601 55.13 -13.77 -33.37
C LYS A 601 55.40 -14.60 -34.61
#